data_AF-A0AAW9SKM2-F1
#
_entry.id   AF-A0AAW9SKM2-F1
#
_cell.length_a   1.000
_cell.length_b   1.000
_cell.length_c   1.000
_cell.angle_alpha   90.00
_cell.angle_beta   90.00
_cell.angle_gamma   90.00
#
_symmetry.space_group_name_H-M   'P 1'
#
loop_
_entity.id
_entity.type
_entity.pdbx_description
1 polymer ?
#
loop_
_entity_poly.entity_id
_entity_poly.type
_entity_poly.pdbx_seq_one_letter_code
_entity_poly.pdbx_strand_id
1 'polypeptide(L)' 'MGINDEKDIEAGLQIGPTDQGMVRLFVIAEGLEIPMDFDPEEAEEIAEELRAAAATARKGAKNKKR' A
#
# COMPACT_ATOMS: atom_id res chain seq x y z
N MET A 1 -6.12 15.72 -8.34
CA MET A 1 -5.26 14.54 -8.15
C MET A 1 -5.59 13.97 -6.79
N GLY A 2 -6.67 13.20 -6.74
CA GLY A 2 -7.10 12.46 -5.55
C GLY A 2 -6.79 10.98 -5.70
N ILE A 3 -6.92 10.24 -4.60
CA ILE A 3 -6.76 8.78 -4.54
C ILE A 3 -7.70 7.99 -5.48
N ASN A 4 -8.73 8.66 -6.03
CA ASN A 4 -9.73 8.06 -6.91
C ASN A 4 -9.51 8.34 -8.40
N ASP A 5 -8.47 9.10 -8.77
CA ASP A 5 -8.20 9.40 -10.18
C ASP A 5 -7.45 8.21 -10.80
N GLU A 6 -8.10 7.48 -11.72
CA GLU A 6 -7.48 6.33 -12.41
C GLU A 6 -6.27 6.78 -13.26
N LYS A 7 -5.18 6.03 -13.15
CA LYS A 7 -3.96 6.22 -13.95
C LYS A 7 -3.63 4.89 -14.64
N ASP A 8 -3.30 4.98 -15.92
CA ASP A 8 -2.94 3.84 -16.77
C ASP A 8 -1.44 3.51 -16.62
N ILE A 9 -0.95 3.53 -15.38
CA ILE A 9 0.47 3.31 -15.04
C ILE A 9 0.56 1.99 -14.29
N GLU A 10 1.35 1.06 -14.81
CA GLU A 10 1.67 -0.20 -14.12
C GLU A 10 2.75 0.07 -13.05
N ALA A 11 2.43 -0.28 -11.80
CA ALA A 11 3.34 -0.14 -10.68
C ALA A 11 3.58 -1.49 -9.98
N GLY A 12 4.85 -1.77 -9.68
CA GLY A 12 5.25 -2.84 -8.79
C GLY A 12 5.33 -2.34 -7.34
N LEU A 13 4.90 -3.18 -6.40
CA LEU A 13 5.05 -2.93 -4.96
C LEU A 13 5.73 -4.13 -4.30
N GLN A 14 6.81 -3.86 -3.56
CA GLN A 14 7.52 -4.85 -2.75
C GLN A 14 7.66 -4.37 -1.30
N ILE A 15 7.51 -5.28 -0.34
CA ILE A 15 7.66 -4.99 1.09
C ILE A 15 8.65 -5.98 1.70
N GLY A 16 9.60 -5.51 2.51
CA GLY A 16 10.57 -6.37 3.19
C GLY A 16 11.42 -5.66 4.24
N PRO A 17 12.17 -6.41 5.06
CA PRO A 17 13.07 -5.84 6.06
C PRO A 17 14.30 -5.20 5.41
N THR A 18 14.90 -4.22 6.08
CA THR A 18 16.20 -3.63 5.73
C THR A 18 17.30 -4.12 6.66
N ASP A 19 18.55 -3.93 6.25
CA ASP A 19 19.72 -4.24 7.07
C ASP A 19 19.85 -3.32 8.31
N GLN A 20 19.04 -2.25 8.39
CA GLN A 20 19.01 -1.32 9.51
C GLN A 20 17.90 -1.63 10.52
N GLY A 21 17.16 -2.73 10.33
CA GLY A 21 16.04 -3.11 11.20
C GLY A 21 14.73 -2.41 10.88
N MET A 22 14.65 -1.72 9.74
CA MET A 22 13.44 -1.03 9.26
C MET A 22 12.63 -1.94 8.34
N VAL A 23 11.40 -1.56 8.03
CA VAL A 23 10.58 -2.16 6.97
C VAL A 23 10.57 -1.22 5.77
N ARG A 24 10.97 -1.72 4.61
CA ARG A 24 10.95 -0.98 3.33
C ARG A 24 9.71 -1.33 2.52
N LEU A 25 9.05 -0.29 2.04
CA LEU A 25 7.98 -0.31 1.05
C LEU A 25 8.54 0.30 -0.23
N PHE A 26 8.77 -0.54 -1.24
CA PHE A 26 9.44 -0.16 -2.48
C PHE A 26 8.43 -0.13 -3.63
N VAL A 27 8.24 1.05 -4.23
CA VAL A 27 7.34 1.26 -5.36
C VAL A 27 8.17 1.52 -6.62
N ILE A 28 7.86 0.80 -7.69
CA ILE A 28 8.49 0.96 -9.01
C ILE A 28 7.40 1.27 -10.02
N ALA A 29 7.53 2.36 -10.78
CA ALA A 29 6.63 2.69 -11.87
C ALA A 29 7.36 3.49 -12.94
N GLU A 30 7.26 3.11 -14.22
CA GLU A 30 7.75 3.88 -15.38
C GLU A 30 9.13 4.57 -15.21
N GLY A 31 10.11 3.84 -14.66
CA GLY A 31 11.47 4.35 -14.45
C GLY A 31 11.66 5.22 -13.20
N LEU A 32 10.63 5.34 -12.37
CA LEU A 32 10.68 5.92 -11.03
C LEU A 32 10.71 4.81 -9.98
N GLU A 33 11.69 4.89 -9.07
CA GLU A 33 11.86 4.00 -7.94
C GLU A 33 11.75 4.81 -6.64
N ILE A 34 10.80 4.45 -5.78
CA ILE A 34 10.54 5.14 -4.53
C ILE A 34 10.70 4.14 -3.37
N PRO A 35 11.85 4.14 -2.66
CA PRO A 35 12.00 3.45 -1.40
C PRO A 35 11.47 4.30 -0.25
N MET A 36 10.59 3.71 0.55
CA MET A 36 10.09 4.30 1.80
C MET A 36 10.41 3.34 2.94
N ASP A 37 11.16 3.81 3.94
CA ASP A 37 11.56 3.01 5.09
C ASP A 37 10.80 3.49 6.32
N PHE A 38 10.27 2.54 7.08
CA PHE A 38 9.45 2.78 8.26
C PHE A 38 9.99 1.95 9.43
N ASP A 39 9.88 2.48 10.64
CA ASP A 39 10.15 1.70 11.85
C ASP A 39 9.18 0.50 11.93
N PRO A 40 9.51 -0.59 12.64
CA PRO A 40 8.62 -1.74 12.79
C PRO A 40 7.22 -1.36 13.30
N GLU A 41 7.14 -0.45 14.27
CA GLU A 41 5.88 0.03 14.84
C GLU A 41 5.04 0.80 13.80
N GLU A 42 5.67 1.69 13.02
CA GLU A 42 5.00 2.41 11.93
C GLU A 42 4.49 1.45 10.84
N ALA A 43 5.27 0.42 10.51
CA ALA A 43 4.88 -0.60 9.55
C ALA A 43 3.68 -1.44 10.03
N GLU A 44 3.59 -1.71 11.34
CA GLU A 44 2.43 -2.36 11.95
C GLU A 44 1.17 -1.48 11.85
N GLU A 45 1.28 -0.19 12.15
CA GLU A 45 0.16 0.77 12.00
C GLU A 45 -0.33 0.83 10.55
N ILE A 46 0.57 0.94 9.57
CA ILE A 46 0.22 0.92 8.13
C ILE A 46 -0.52 -0.38 7.77
N ALA A 47 -0.05 -1.54 8.27
CA ALA A 47 -0.69 -2.82 8.01
C ALA A 47 -2.11 -2.89 8.59
N GLU A 48 -2.34 -2.31 9.77
CA GLU A 48 -3.67 -2.19 10.37
C GLU A 48 -4.60 -1.30 9.56
N GLU A 49 -4.13 -0.13 9.11
CA GLU A 49 -4.91 0.76 8.26
C GLU A 49 -5.30 0.09 6.93
N LEU A 50 -4.36 -0.61 6.29
CA LEU A 50 -4.64 -1.38 5.07
C LEU A 50 -5.68 -2.47 5.30
N ARG A 51 -5.61 -3.19 6.42
CA ARG A 51 -6.62 -4.20 6.79
C ARG A 51 -7.99 -3.56 7.01
N ALA A 52 -8.04 -2.42 7.69
CA ALA A 52 -9.29 -1.69 7.93
C ALA A 52 -9.92 -1.18 6.62
N ALA A 53 -9.11 -0.60 5.73
CA ALA A 53 -9.53 -0.17 4.40
C ALA A 53 -10.06 -1.35 3.57
N ALA A 54 -9.35 -2.48 3.55
CA ALA A 54 -9.78 -3.69 2.86
C ALA A 54 -11.10 -4.24 3.40
N ALA A 55 -11.30 -4.23 4.73
CA ALA A 55 -12.55 -4.65 5.35
C ALA A 55 -13.73 -3.76 4.92
N THR A 56 -13.52 -2.44 4.86
CA THR A 56 -14.53 -1.48 4.37
C THR A 56 -14.85 -1.69 2.89
N ALA A 57 -13.84 -1.85 2.04
CA ALA A 57 -14.01 -2.12 0.61
C ALA A 57 -14.81 -3.41 0.35
N ARG A 58 -14.54 -4.49 1.11
CA ARG A 58 -15.30 -5.76 1.01
C ARG A 58 -16.77 -5.59 1.37
N LYS A 59 -17.11 -4.75 2.35
CA LYS A 59 -18.51 -4.45 2.70
C LYS A 59 -19.22 -3.71 1.57
N GLY A 60 -18.56 -2.71 0.97
CA GLY A 60 -19.08 -2.00 -0.20
C GLY A 60 -19.31 -2.90 -1.43
N ALA A 61 -18.40 -3.85 -1.68
CA ALA A 61 -18.53 -4.81 -2.77
C ALA A 61 -19.72 -5.77 -2.64
N LYS A 62 -20.12 -6.14 -1.40
CA LYS A 62 -21.31 -6.98 -1.16
C LYS A 62 -22.63 -6.27 -1.50
N ASN A 63 -22.67 -4.94 -1.40
CA ASN A 63 -23.85 -4.15 -1.75
C ASN A 63 -24.04 -3.97 -3.26
N LYS A 64 -22.98 -4.11 -4.07
CA LYS A 64 -23.04 -4.01 -5.54
C LYS A 64 -23.53 -5.29 -6.22
N LYS A 65 -23.67 -6.40 -5.48
CA LYS A 65 -24.14 -7.71 -5.98
C LYS A 65 -25.61 -8.02 -5.64
N ARG A 66 -26.36 -7.08 -5.05
CA ARG A 66 -27.79 -7.22 -4.75
C ARG A 66 -28.62 -6.32 -5.63
#